data_AF-A0A9C9GL07-F1
#
_entry.id   AF-A0A9C9GL07-F1
#
_cell.length_a   1.000
_cell.length_b   1.000
_cell.length_c   1.000
_cell.angle_alpha   90.00
_cell.angle_beta   90.00
_cell.angle_gamma   90.00
#
_symmetry.space_group_name_H-M   'P 1'
#
loop_
_entity.id
_entity.type
_entity.pdbx_description
1 polymer ?
#
loop_
_entity_poly.entity_id
_entity_poly.type
_entity_poly.pdbx_seq_one_letter_code
_entity_poly.pdbx_strand_id
1 'polypeptide(L)'
;MCRLFGFKSSISGEVHRSLLRAENALAVQSNQHPDGWGVAYYIENYPHLIKNTETAVEDYLFERVSGIVSSKTVLAHIRKASVGEVNILNSHPFQHGPWCFAHNGQIKPWEAVSEQLTEKVSVKYRRFILGHTDSEVCFYLFLSRLEKKCDIHLRDVAYQKIIEALQETVQIIREVTQSFEEPALLTFLLSNGSTMLGYHGGEELVFSTWKKSCDERDSCAFFSHECENPVNKGAINHLLVSSEPISREDIWQPLGLGEGFCLDDQMKMHYFSAV
;
A
#
# COMPACT_ATOMS: atom_id res chain seq x y z
N MET A 1 -4.64 -15.41 -1.48
CA MET A 1 -4.22 -14.04 -1.82
C MET A 1 -4.36 -13.17 -0.59
N CYS A 2 -3.50 -12.17 -0.42
CA CYS A 2 -3.58 -11.22 0.69
C CYS A 2 -4.65 -10.14 0.40
N ARG A 3 -4.80 -9.20 1.32
CA ARG A 3 -5.67 -8.02 1.15
C ARG A 3 -4.91 -6.76 1.49
N LEU A 4 -4.89 -5.81 0.56
CA LEU A 4 -4.32 -4.48 0.74
C LEU A 4 -5.39 -3.48 1.10
N PHE A 5 -4.99 -2.48 1.88
CA PHE A 5 -5.77 -1.28 2.10
C PHE A 5 -4.87 -0.06 2.27
N GLY A 6 -5.29 1.04 1.69
CA GLY A 6 -4.68 2.34 1.88
C GLY A 6 -5.75 3.40 2.09
N PHE A 7 -5.42 4.34 2.97
CA PHE A 7 -6.21 5.56 3.18
C PHE A 7 -5.28 6.75 3.18
N LYS A 8 -5.65 7.80 2.44
CA LYS A 8 -5.00 9.10 2.54
C LYS A 8 -6.02 10.22 2.53
N SER A 9 -5.81 11.27 3.32
CA SER A 9 -6.73 12.39 3.43
C SER A 9 -5.99 13.73 3.60
N SER A 10 -6.59 14.81 3.09
CA SER A 10 -6.13 16.18 3.31
C SER A 10 -6.26 16.59 4.79
N ILE A 11 -7.19 15.97 5.50
CA ILE A 11 -7.54 16.21 6.90
C ILE A 11 -7.17 15.01 7.77
N SER A 12 -6.78 15.28 9.01
CA SER A 12 -6.60 14.22 10.01
C SER A 12 -7.99 13.70 10.39
N GLY A 13 -8.39 12.59 9.77
CA GLY A 13 -9.59 11.86 10.15
C GLY A 13 -9.27 10.76 11.16
N GLU A 14 -10.27 10.31 11.90
CA GLU A 14 -10.17 9.01 12.57
C GLU A 14 -10.19 7.92 11.50
N VAL A 15 -9.17 7.06 11.50
CA VAL A 15 -9.04 5.92 10.57
C VAL A 15 -10.16 4.89 10.80
N HIS A 16 -10.77 4.95 11.98
CA HIS A 16 -11.70 4.02 12.59
C HIS A 16 -12.81 3.48 11.70
N ARG A 17 -13.41 4.27 10.81
CA ARG A 17 -14.60 3.81 10.08
C ARG A 17 -14.27 2.87 8.91
N SER A 18 -13.29 3.21 8.08
CA SER A 18 -12.96 2.42 6.89
C SER A 18 -12.23 1.11 7.21
N LEU A 19 -11.44 1.05 8.29
CA LEU A 19 -10.70 -0.17 8.67
C LEU A 19 -11.53 -1.20 9.44
N LEU A 20 -12.47 -0.77 10.30
CA LEU A 20 -13.20 -1.66 11.21
C LEU A 20 -14.70 -1.77 10.91
N ARG A 21 -15.35 -0.71 10.42
CA ARG A 21 -16.81 -0.61 10.37
C ARG A 21 -17.39 -0.61 8.95
N ALA A 22 -16.55 -0.62 7.92
CA ALA A 22 -17.00 -0.84 6.56
C ALA A 22 -17.65 -2.23 6.43
N GLU A 23 -18.67 -2.36 5.58
CA GLU A 23 -19.44 -3.62 5.43
C GLU A 23 -18.54 -4.82 5.09
N ASN A 24 -17.46 -4.59 4.32
CA ASN A 24 -16.41 -5.56 4.04
C ASN A 24 -15.05 -5.04 4.52
N ALA A 25 -15.02 -4.52 5.75
CA ALA A 25 -13.80 -4.06 6.42
C ALA A 25 -12.72 -5.15 6.45
N LEU A 26 -11.46 -4.72 6.56
CA LEU A 26 -10.33 -5.64 6.70
C LEU A 26 -10.54 -6.63 7.85
N ALA A 27 -11.11 -6.19 8.97
CA ALA A 27 -11.52 -7.09 10.06
C ALA A 27 -12.35 -8.28 9.54
N VAL A 28 -13.43 -8.03 8.79
CA VAL A 28 -14.31 -9.07 8.25
C VAL A 28 -13.55 -9.99 7.28
N GLN A 29 -12.69 -9.41 6.42
CA GLN A 29 -11.87 -10.17 5.49
C GLN A 29 -10.90 -11.10 6.22
N SER A 30 -10.32 -10.69 7.35
CA SER A 30 -9.32 -11.50 8.07
C SER A 30 -9.82 -12.88 8.52
N ASN A 31 -11.14 -13.11 8.62
CA ASN A 31 -11.71 -14.45 8.81
C ASN A 31 -11.23 -15.48 7.76
N GLN A 32 -10.92 -15.03 6.54
CA GLN A 32 -10.44 -15.88 5.44
C GLN A 32 -8.92 -15.79 5.22
N HIS A 33 -8.23 -14.94 5.99
CA HIS A 33 -6.82 -14.59 5.87
C HIS A 33 -6.18 -14.46 7.28
N PRO A 34 -6.01 -15.59 8.01
CA PRO A 34 -5.64 -15.58 9.43
C PRO A 34 -4.13 -15.43 9.69
N ASP A 35 -3.29 -15.41 8.66
CA ASP A 35 -1.83 -15.58 8.79
C ASP A 35 -1.09 -14.27 9.15
N GLY A 36 -1.78 -13.39 9.87
CA GLY A 36 -1.26 -12.13 10.38
C GLY A 36 -1.78 -10.87 9.68
N TRP A 37 -1.57 -9.74 10.34
CA TRP A 37 -1.94 -8.43 9.86
C TRP A 37 -0.87 -7.40 10.19
N GLY A 38 -0.88 -6.30 9.46
CA GLY A 38 -0.07 -5.14 9.80
C GLY A 38 -0.72 -3.85 9.37
N VAL A 39 -0.49 -2.81 10.17
CA VAL A 39 -0.94 -1.44 9.92
C VAL A 39 0.23 -0.50 10.11
N ALA A 40 0.52 0.27 9.07
CA ALA A 40 1.37 1.45 9.13
C ALA A 40 0.48 2.70 9.10
N TYR A 41 0.73 3.64 10.00
CA TYR A 41 0.06 4.93 10.04
C TYR A 41 1.06 6.04 10.35
N TYR A 42 0.72 7.28 10.01
CA TYR A 42 1.64 8.41 10.11
C TYR A 42 1.16 9.46 11.10
N ILE A 43 1.97 9.71 12.13
CA ILE A 43 1.78 10.84 13.06
C ILE A 43 2.91 11.83 12.80
N GLU A 44 2.59 13.10 12.55
CA GLU A 44 3.60 14.13 12.24
C GLU A 44 4.53 13.72 11.08
N ASN A 45 3.98 12.96 10.12
CA ASN A 45 4.67 12.34 8.98
C ASN A 45 5.79 11.35 9.36
N TYR A 46 5.72 10.74 10.55
CA TYR A 46 6.56 9.61 10.95
C TYR A 46 5.74 8.32 10.92
N PRO A 47 6.26 7.24 10.29
CA PRO A 47 5.55 5.96 10.27
C PRO A 47 5.61 5.29 11.62
N HIS A 48 4.45 4.84 12.09
CA HIS A 48 4.28 3.91 13.20
C HIS A 48 3.75 2.61 12.64
N LEU A 49 4.42 1.51 12.96
CA LEU A 49 4.12 0.19 12.42
C LEU A 49 3.71 -0.75 13.54
N ILE A 50 2.54 -1.37 13.39
CA ILE A 50 2.05 -2.41 14.29
C ILE A 50 1.74 -3.63 13.44
N LYS A 51 2.27 -4.78 13.84
CA LYS A 51 2.11 -6.05 13.14
C LYS A 51 1.86 -7.16 14.15
N ASN A 52 1.01 -8.10 13.79
CA ASN A 52 0.82 -9.33 14.53
C ASN A 52 0.75 -10.52 13.56
N THR A 53 1.11 -11.70 14.04
CA THR A 53 0.97 -12.97 13.32
C THR A 53 -0.37 -13.65 13.62
N GLU A 54 -1.12 -13.15 14.60
CA GLU A 54 -2.48 -13.62 14.93
C GLU A 54 -3.53 -13.07 13.93
N THR A 55 -4.69 -13.71 13.87
CA THR A 55 -5.84 -13.30 13.05
C THR A 55 -6.39 -11.95 13.53
N ALA A 56 -6.66 -11.01 12.62
CA ALA A 56 -7.11 -9.67 13.01
C ALA A 56 -8.50 -9.62 13.69
N VAL A 57 -9.39 -10.59 13.43
CA VAL A 57 -10.72 -10.67 14.10
C VAL A 57 -10.61 -10.91 15.60
N GLU A 58 -9.63 -11.70 16.02
CA GLU A 58 -9.48 -12.10 17.42
C GLU A 58 -8.54 -11.16 18.19
N ASP A 59 -7.90 -10.22 17.49
CA ASP A 59 -6.88 -9.35 18.03
C ASP A 59 -7.43 -7.99 18.47
N TYR A 60 -7.56 -7.83 19.79
CA TYR A 60 -7.96 -6.57 20.43
C TYR A 60 -7.01 -5.39 20.11
N LEU A 61 -5.76 -5.66 19.74
CA LEU A 61 -4.83 -4.62 19.26
C LEU A 61 -5.26 -4.08 17.89
N PHE A 62 -5.78 -4.91 16.99
CA PHE A 62 -6.27 -4.44 15.69
C PHE A 62 -7.45 -3.48 15.86
N GLU A 63 -8.40 -3.85 16.74
CA GLU A 63 -9.54 -3.01 17.08
C GLU A 63 -9.10 -1.68 17.72
N ARG A 64 -8.17 -1.72 18.69
CA ARG A 64 -7.67 -0.51 19.34
C ARG A 64 -6.89 0.40 18.39
N VAL A 65 -5.98 -0.15 17.59
CA VAL A 65 -5.16 0.63 16.66
C VAL A 65 -6.05 1.31 15.65
N SER A 66 -7.03 0.59 15.12
CA SER A 66 -7.94 1.16 14.15
C SER A 66 -8.90 2.17 14.80
N GLY A 67 -9.30 1.99 16.06
CA GLY A 67 -10.22 2.88 16.77
C GLY A 67 -9.62 4.12 17.43
N ILE A 68 -8.31 4.17 17.67
CA ILE A 68 -7.67 5.25 18.44
C ILE A 68 -6.76 6.12 17.58
N VAL A 69 -6.23 5.58 16.48
CA VAL A 69 -5.26 6.30 15.66
C VAL A 69 -5.99 7.26 14.70
N SER A 70 -5.78 8.56 14.90
CA SER A 70 -6.06 9.58 13.89
C SER A 70 -4.81 9.79 13.04
N SER A 71 -4.93 9.54 11.73
CA SER A 71 -3.82 9.66 10.78
C SER A 71 -4.35 10.09 9.42
N LYS A 72 -3.60 10.97 8.75
CA LYS A 72 -3.87 11.35 7.35
C LYS A 72 -3.46 10.28 6.35
N THR A 73 -2.67 9.29 6.76
CA THR A 73 -2.14 8.28 5.86
C THR A 73 -2.01 6.94 6.57
N VAL A 74 -2.59 5.90 6.00
CA VAL A 74 -2.61 4.56 6.55
C VAL A 74 -2.42 3.55 5.44
N LEU A 75 -1.63 2.52 5.73
CA LEU A 75 -1.46 1.35 4.90
C LEU A 75 -1.73 0.15 5.80
N ALA A 76 -2.65 -0.71 5.40
CA ALA A 76 -2.91 -1.96 6.09
C ALA A 76 -2.78 -3.13 5.12
N HIS A 77 -2.37 -4.27 5.66
CA HIS A 77 -2.27 -5.50 4.91
C HIS A 77 -2.70 -6.66 5.80
N ILE A 78 -3.60 -7.49 5.28
CA ILE A 78 -3.92 -8.78 5.89
C ILE A 78 -3.27 -9.88 5.07
N ARG A 79 -2.50 -10.72 5.77
CA ARG A 79 -1.71 -11.77 5.17
C ARG A 79 -2.49 -13.07 5.09
N LYS A 80 -2.35 -13.73 3.95
CA LYS A 80 -2.63 -15.15 3.76
C LYS A 80 -1.36 -15.76 3.20
N ALA A 81 -0.61 -16.47 4.03
CA ALA A 81 0.76 -16.87 3.74
C ALA A 81 0.80 -17.79 2.52
N SER A 82 1.44 -17.32 1.43
CA SER A 82 1.77 -18.12 0.25
C SER A 82 3.27 -18.43 0.15
N VAL A 83 4.13 -17.58 0.71
CA VAL A 83 5.59 -17.70 0.74
C VAL A 83 6.12 -17.35 2.14
N GLY A 84 7.09 -18.16 2.59
CA GLY A 84 7.77 -18.00 3.88
C GLY A 84 6.94 -18.41 5.09
N GLU A 85 7.60 -18.65 6.22
CA GLU A 85 6.93 -18.97 7.48
C GLU A 85 6.07 -17.79 7.98
N VAL A 86 5.05 -18.10 8.80
CA VAL A 86 4.27 -17.12 9.54
C VAL A 86 5.19 -16.49 10.59
N ASN A 87 5.70 -15.31 10.27
CA ASN A 87 6.68 -14.57 11.06
C ASN A 87 6.42 -13.07 10.82
N ILE A 88 6.49 -12.28 11.88
CA ILE A 88 6.34 -10.82 11.84
C ILE A 88 7.31 -10.12 10.86
N LEU A 89 8.49 -10.70 10.65
CA LEU A 89 9.49 -10.23 9.68
C LEU A 89 9.03 -10.42 8.24
N ASN A 90 8.21 -11.44 7.97
CA ASN A 90 7.63 -11.71 6.65
C ASN A 90 6.28 -11.01 6.45
N SER A 91 5.79 -10.29 7.46
CA SER A 91 4.49 -9.62 7.42
C SER A 91 4.62 -8.16 7.00
N HIS A 92 3.78 -7.78 6.03
CA HIS A 92 3.57 -6.40 5.60
C HIS A 92 2.89 -5.56 6.69
N PRO A 93 2.99 -4.21 6.60
CA PRO A 93 3.90 -3.46 5.74
C PRO A 93 5.39 -3.63 6.13
N PHE A 94 6.27 -3.50 5.14
CA PHE A 94 7.72 -3.30 5.36
C PHE A 94 8.00 -1.82 5.56
N GLN A 95 9.06 -1.50 6.31
CA GLN A 95 9.43 -0.12 6.63
C GLN A 95 10.94 0.11 6.51
N HIS A 96 11.33 1.23 5.89
CA HIS A 96 12.68 1.76 5.95
C HIS A 96 12.65 3.29 5.92
N GLY A 97 13.17 3.92 6.99
CA GLY A 97 13.06 5.37 7.15
C GLY A 97 11.59 5.81 7.12
N PRO A 98 11.21 6.80 6.29
CA PRO A 98 9.82 7.24 6.18
C PRO A 98 8.96 6.31 5.31
N TRP A 99 9.54 5.38 4.55
CA TRP A 99 8.82 4.57 3.57
C TRP A 99 8.17 3.35 4.20
N CYS A 100 6.89 3.16 3.90
CA CYS A 100 6.15 1.91 4.12
C CYS A 100 5.71 1.31 2.79
N PHE A 101 5.74 -0.02 2.70
CA PHE A 101 5.44 -0.76 1.49
C PHE A 101 4.65 -2.04 1.78
N ALA A 102 3.64 -2.31 0.96
CA ALA A 102 2.85 -3.52 0.99
C ALA A 102 2.69 -4.09 -0.43
N HIS A 103 2.84 -5.41 -0.54
CA HIS A 103 2.72 -6.14 -1.80
C HIS A 103 1.65 -7.21 -1.69
N ASN A 104 0.78 -7.29 -2.71
CA ASN A 104 -0.14 -8.39 -2.93
C ASN A 104 0.17 -9.03 -4.28
N GLY A 105 0.55 -10.29 -4.24
CA GLY A 105 1.08 -11.00 -5.39
C GLY A 105 2.19 -11.94 -4.96
N GLN A 106 2.87 -12.50 -5.96
CA GLN A 106 3.95 -13.45 -5.76
C GLN A 106 4.85 -13.46 -7.00
N ILE A 107 6.14 -13.62 -6.77
CA ILE A 107 7.13 -13.95 -7.80
C ILE A 107 7.36 -15.46 -7.78
N LYS A 108 7.22 -16.13 -8.93
CA LYS A 108 7.42 -17.58 -9.05
C LYS A 108 8.30 -17.96 -10.25
N PRO A 109 9.14 -19.00 -10.12
CA PRO A 109 9.55 -19.65 -8.87
C PRO A 109 10.55 -18.76 -8.10
N TRP A 110 10.22 -18.39 -6.85
CA TRP A 110 11.01 -17.45 -6.06
C TRP A 110 12.44 -17.94 -5.81
N GLU A 111 12.59 -19.24 -5.52
CA GLU A 111 13.87 -19.88 -5.24
C GLU A 111 14.86 -19.72 -6.40
N ALA A 112 14.36 -19.73 -7.64
CA ALA A 112 15.21 -19.62 -8.83
C ALA A 112 15.68 -18.18 -9.12
N VAL A 113 14.97 -17.17 -8.63
CA VAL A 113 15.23 -15.76 -8.95
C VAL A 113 15.65 -14.91 -7.77
N SER A 114 15.49 -15.43 -6.54
CA SER A 114 15.72 -14.70 -5.29
C SER A 114 17.14 -14.12 -5.19
N GLU A 115 18.16 -14.90 -5.51
CA GLU A 115 19.56 -14.46 -5.50
C GLU A 115 19.80 -13.34 -6.52
N GLN A 116 19.37 -13.55 -7.76
CA GLN A 116 19.55 -12.58 -8.85
C GLN A 116 18.84 -11.24 -8.57
N LEU A 117 17.64 -11.27 -7.97
CA LEU A 117 16.92 -10.07 -7.55
C LEU A 117 17.59 -9.39 -6.35
N THR A 118 18.05 -10.17 -5.37
CA THR A 118 18.77 -9.66 -4.20
C THR A 118 20.09 -9.00 -4.61
N GLU A 119 20.77 -9.50 -5.64
CA GLU A 119 21.96 -8.88 -6.21
C GLU A 119 21.66 -7.51 -6.86
N LYS A 120 20.45 -7.30 -7.38
CA LYS A 120 20.03 -6.01 -7.95
C LYS A 120 19.74 -4.96 -6.86
N VAL A 121 19.52 -5.40 -5.61
CA VAL A 121 19.40 -4.52 -4.43
C VAL A 121 20.76 -3.93 -4.08
N SER A 122 20.78 -2.63 -3.79
CA SER A 122 21.95 -1.88 -3.34
C SER A 122 22.58 -2.55 -2.12
N VAL A 123 23.91 -2.72 -2.12
CA VAL A 123 24.65 -3.42 -1.06
C VAL A 123 24.32 -2.86 0.33
N LYS A 124 24.04 -1.56 0.41
CA LYS A 124 23.71 -0.92 1.69
C LYS A 124 22.37 -1.39 2.28
N TYR A 125 21.42 -1.80 1.45
CA TYR A 125 20.09 -2.23 1.87
C TYR A 125 19.97 -3.73 2.11
N ARG A 126 20.84 -4.55 1.50
CA ARG A 126 20.78 -6.02 1.65
C ARG A 126 20.81 -6.48 3.11
N ARG A 127 21.54 -5.76 3.97
CA ARG A 127 21.63 -6.03 5.42
C ARG A 127 20.32 -5.84 6.18
N PHE A 128 19.34 -5.15 5.58
CA PHE A 128 18.03 -4.88 6.17
C PHE A 128 16.93 -5.79 5.61
N ILE A 129 17.26 -6.69 4.68
CA ILE A 129 16.38 -7.79 4.29
C ILE A 129 16.50 -8.84 5.41
N LEU A 130 15.46 -8.93 6.25
CA LEU A 130 15.48 -9.78 7.45
C LEU A 130 14.58 -11.02 7.31
N GLY A 131 13.57 -10.94 6.46
CA GLY A 131 12.69 -12.01 6.06
C GLY A 131 13.20 -12.76 4.83
N HIS A 132 12.33 -13.62 4.31
CA HIS A 132 12.64 -14.53 3.19
C HIS A 132 11.66 -14.37 2.03
N THR A 133 10.87 -13.30 2.04
CA THR A 133 9.81 -13.07 1.04
C THR A 133 10.33 -12.27 -0.15
N ASP A 134 9.78 -12.59 -1.32
CA ASP A 134 9.90 -11.78 -2.53
C ASP A 134 9.56 -10.29 -2.29
N SER A 135 8.55 -10.08 -1.46
CA SER A 135 7.94 -8.80 -1.16
C SER A 135 8.92 -7.84 -0.47
N GLU A 136 9.75 -8.35 0.45
CA GLU A 136 10.78 -7.55 1.10
C GLU A 136 11.91 -7.17 0.12
N VAL A 137 12.28 -8.09 -0.78
CA VAL A 137 13.26 -7.82 -1.84
C VAL A 137 12.72 -6.78 -2.82
N CYS A 138 11.45 -6.86 -3.21
CA CYS A 138 10.77 -5.84 -4.01
C CYS A 138 10.86 -4.45 -3.36
N PHE A 139 10.62 -4.37 -2.04
CA PHE A 139 10.70 -3.11 -1.30
C PHE A 139 12.12 -2.51 -1.33
N TYR A 140 13.15 -3.29 -1.01
CA TYR A 140 14.51 -2.78 -1.01
C TYR A 140 15.07 -2.56 -2.42
N LEU A 141 14.58 -3.28 -3.43
CA LEU A 141 14.88 -3.00 -4.82
C LEU A 141 14.30 -1.63 -5.24
N PHE A 142 13.05 -1.35 -4.86
CA PHE A 142 12.44 -0.03 -5.04
C PHE A 142 13.26 1.09 -4.38
N LEU A 143 13.66 0.94 -3.12
CA LEU A 143 14.51 1.92 -2.45
C LEU A 143 15.88 2.08 -3.11
N SER A 144 16.42 0.99 -3.68
CA SER A 144 17.67 1.02 -4.47
C SER A 144 17.53 1.76 -5.80
N ARG A 145 16.32 1.89 -6.34
CA ARG A 145 16.05 2.73 -7.52
C ARG A 145 15.80 4.17 -7.11
N LEU A 146 14.99 4.38 -6.08
CA LEU A 146 14.62 5.70 -5.60
C LEU A 146 15.83 6.51 -5.12
N GLU A 147 16.77 5.87 -4.41
CA GLU A 147 17.99 6.52 -3.92
C GLU A 147 18.87 7.14 -5.00
N LYS A 148 18.77 6.65 -6.24
CA LYS A 148 19.53 7.18 -7.37
C LYS A 148 18.91 8.48 -7.91
N LYS A 149 17.67 8.76 -7.54
CA LYS A 149 16.87 9.90 -8.02
C LYS A 149 16.70 10.99 -6.96
N CYS A 150 16.69 10.62 -5.68
CA CYS A 150 16.57 11.55 -4.56
C CYS A 150 17.12 10.97 -3.25
N ASP A 151 17.29 11.85 -2.27
CA ASP A 151 17.46 11.43 -0.88
C ASP A 151 16.15 10.82 -0.37
N ILE A 152 16.18 9.51 -0.05
CA ILE A 152 15.01 8.75 0.41
C ILE A 152 14.57 9.14 1.83
N HIS A 153 15.36 9.92 2.57
CA HIS A 153 15.00 10.43 3.88
C HIS A 153 14.15 11.71 3.80
N LEU A 154 14.05 12.33 2.61
CA LEU A 154 13.15 13.45 2.38
C LEU A 154 11.70 12.97 2.29
N ARG A 155 10.80 13.84 2.75
CA ARG A 155 9.34 13.63 2.69
C ARG A 155 8.74 14.23 1.43
N ASP A 156 9.19 15.43 1.10
CA ASP A 156 8.82 16.12 -0.13
C ASP A 156 9.66 15.58 -1.30
N VAL A 157 9.30 14.37 -1.73
CA VAL A 157 9.89 13.72 -2.89
C VAL A 157 8.94 13.92 -4.05
N ALA A 158 9.46 14.54 -5.12
CA ALA A 158 8.71 14.73 -6.36
C ALA A 158 8.15 13.39 -6.86
N TYR A 159 6.83 13.36 -7.11
CA TYR A 159 6.10 12.15 -7.47
C TYR A 159 6.66 11.44 -8.71
N GLN A 160 7.24 12.18 -9.66
CA GLN A 160 7.86 11.62 -10.86
C GLN A 160 9.01 10.68 -10.51
N LYS A 161 9.83 11.04 -9.51
CA LYS A 161 10.96 10.21 -9.08
C LYS A 161 10.50 8.89 -8.45
N ILE A 162 9.37 8.93 -7.74
CA ILE A 162 8.74 7.75 -7.12
C ILE A 162 8.20 6.83 -8.21
N ILE A 163 7.49 7.39 -9.20
CA ILE A 163 6.95 6.64 -10.34
C ILE A 163 8.07 6.00 -11.15
N GLU A 164 9.11 6.77 -11.52
CA GLU A 164 10.25 6.24 -12.27
C GLU A 164 10.98 5.13 -11.51
N ALA A 165 11.17 5.28 -10.19
CA ALA A 165 11.80 4.25 -9.37
C ALA A 165 10.96 2.96 -9.33
N LEU A 166 9.63 3.08 -9.29
CA LEU A 166 8.72 1.94 -9.37
C LEU A 166 8.79 1.27 -10.75
N GLN A 167 8.74 2.05 -11.83
CA GLN A 167 8.83 1.54 -13.20
C GLN A 167 10.13 0.75 -13.41
N GLU A 168 11.28 1.30 -12.99
CA GLU A 168 12.57 0.60 -13.03
C GLU A 168 12.55 -0.69 -12.20
N THR A 169 11.87 -0.69 -11.06
CA THR A 169 11.75 -1.87 -10.19
C THR A 169 10.93 -2.96 -10.85
N VAL A 170 9.76 -2.62 -11.38
CA VAL A 170 8.88 -3.56 -12.10
C VAL A 170 9.60 -4.12 -13.32
N GLN A 171 10.27 -3.26 -14.09
CA GLN A 171 11.04 -3.68 -15.27
C GLN A 171 12.12 -4.69 -14.90
N ILE A 172 12.93 -4.40 -13.88
CA ILE A 172 13.98 -5.34 -13.42
C ILE A 172 13.40 -6.68 -13.01
N ILE A 173 12.28 -6.68 -12.28
CA ILE A 173 11.65 -7.93 -11.84
C ILE A 173 11.15 -8.71 -13.06
N ARG A 174 10.44 -8.07 -13.98
CA ARG A 174 9.93 -8.70 -15.20
C ARG A 174 11.06 -9.25 -16.07
N GLU A 175 12.17 -8.54 -16.22
CA GLU A 175 13.36 -9.00 -16.96
C GLU A 175 13.98 -10.25 -16.35
N VAL A 176 14.06 -10.33 -15.02
CA VAL A 176 14.59 -11.51 -14.31
C VAL A 176 13.62 -12.69 -14.42
N THR A 177 12.31 -12.42 -14.41
CA THR A 177 11.29 -13.48 -14.43
C THR A 177 10.83 -13.87 -15.83
N GLN A 178 11.31 -13.21 -16.89
CA GLN A 178 10.80 -13.35 -18.27
C GLN A 178 10.88 -14.78 -18.83
N SER A 179 11.80 -15.61 -18.33
CA SER A 179 12.01 -16.98 -18.79
C SER A 179 11.06 -18.00 -18.15
N PHE A 180 10.25 -17.59 -17.18
CA PHE A 180 9.30 -18.46 -16.48
C PHE A 180 7.88 -18.28 -17.02
N GLU A 181 7.09 -19.35 -17.00
CA GLU A 181 5.73 -19.36 -17.56
C GLU A 181 4.75 -18.52 -16.75
N GLU A 182 4.89 -18.51 -15.42
CA GLU A 182 4.02 -17.73 -14.53
C GLU A 182 4.52 -16.27 -14.46
N PRO A 183 3.68 -15.26 -14.78
CA PRO A 183 4.08 -13.87 -14.65
C PRO A 183 4.24 -13.50 -13.17
N ALA A 184 5.19 -12.62 -12.87
CA ALA A 184 5.30 -12.00 -11.56
C ALA A 184 4.07 -11.13 -11.29
N LEU A 185 3.33 -11.44 -10.22
CA LEU A 185 2.19 -10.64 -9.76
C LEU A 185 2.73 -9.58 -8.80
N LEU A 186 2.60 -8.30 -9.15
CA LEU A 186 3.33 -7.19 -8.52
C LEU A 186 2.40 -6.05 -8.09
N THR A 187 1.27 -6.33 -7.44
CA THR A 187 0.37 -5.26 -6.98
C THR A 187 0.92 -4.62 -5.72
N PHE A 188 1.22 -3.33 -5.80
CA PHE A 188 1.94 -2.60 -4.75
C PHE A 188 1.14 -1.43 -4.20
N LEU A 189 1.31 -1.20 -2.90
CA LEU A 189 0.90 0.02 -2.22
C LEU A 189 2.09 0.54 -1.41
N LEU A 190 2.46 1.81 -1.61
CA LEU A 190 3.61 2.42 -0.95
C LEU A 190 3.30 3.85 -0.50
N SER A 191 3.97 4.29 0.56
CA SER A 191 3.86 5.68 1.02
C SER A 191 5.07 6.09 1.84
N ASN A 192 5.33 7.40 1.88
CA ASN A 192 6.24 8.03 2.84
C ASN A 192 5.52 8.98 3.82
N GLY A 193 4.18 8.87 3.92
CA GLY A 193 3.30 9.76 4.68
C GLY A 193 2.84 10.99 3.89
N SER A 194 3.74 11.62 3.15
CA SER A 194 3.40 12.76 2.28
C SER A 194 2.73 12.31 0.98
N THR A 195 3.27 11.27 0.34
CA THR A 195 2.80 10.74 -0.94
C THR A 195 2.32 9.29 -0.77
N MET A 196 1.31 8.87 -1.53
CA MET A 196 0.87 7.48 -1.61
C MET A 196 0.82 7.03 -3.07
N LEU A 197 1.38 5.87 -3.38
CA LEU A 197 1.32 5.28 -4.71
C LEU A 197 0.68 3.90 -4.64
N GLY A 198 -0.23 3.63 -5.58
CA GLY A 198 -0.80 2.32 -5.85
C GLY A 198 -0.46 1.87 -7.27
N TYR A 199 -0.14 0.59 -7.46
CA TYR A 199 0.16 0.00 -8.76
C TYR A 199 -0.48 -1.38 -8.86
N HIS A 200 -1.18 -1.64 -9.97
CA HIS A 200 -1.82 -2.91 -10.25
C HIS A 200 -0.94 -3.74 -11.18
N GLY A 201 -0.24 -4.72 -10.60
CA GLY A 201 0.71 -5.58 -11.30
C GLY A 201 0.29 -7.05 -11.37
N GLY A 202 -0.96 -7.39 -11.06
CA GLY A 202 -1.48 -8.76 -11.16
C GLY A 202 -2.72 -9.01 -10.31
N GLU A 203 -2.63 -8.74 -9.01
CA GLU A 203 -3.76 -8.84 -8.08
C GLU A 203 -4.63 -7.59 -8.15
N GLU A 204 -5.96 -7.74 -8.15
CA GLU A 204 -6.88 -6.62 -8.28
C GLU A 204 -6.62 -5.51 -7.25
N LEU A 205 -6.75 -4.27 -7.73
CA LEU A 205 -6.67 -3.07 -6.91
C LEU A 205 -7.77 -2.09 -7.37
N VAL A 206 -8.61 -1.70 -6.44
CA VAL A 206 -9.67 -0.71 -6.63
C VAL A 206 -9.40 0.50 -5.77
N PHE A 207 -9.84 1.67 -6.22
CA PHE A 207 -9.70 2.90 -5.45
C PHE A 207 -10.96 3.76 -5.53
N SER A 208 -11.15 4.62 -4.55
CA SER A 208 -12.23 5.59 -4.49
C SER A 208 -11.70 6.92 -4.02
N THR A 209 -12.15 8.00 -4.66
CA THR A 209 -11.81 9.38 -4.27
C THR A 209 -13.05 10.21 -3.91
N TRP A 210 -14.25 9.63 -4.03
CA TRP A 210 -15.51 10.26 -3.65
C TRP A 210 -16.58 9.22 -3.30
N LYS A 211 -17.58 9.68 -2.56
CA LYS A 211 -18.74 8.89 -2.10
C LYS A 211 -20.00 9.24 -2.88
N LYS A 212 -21.00 8.35 -2.85
CA LYS A 212 -22.38 8.66 -3.26
C LYS A 212 -23.03 9.66 -2.30
N SER A 213 -22.80 9.46 -1.01
CA SER A 213 -23.29 10.30 0.07
C SER A 213 -22.37 10.14 1.27
N CYS A 214 -21.97 11.26 1.87
CA CYS A 214 -21.19 11.29 3.10
C CYS A 214 -22.13 11.41 4.29
N ASP A 215 -22.13 10.43 5.18
CA ASP A 215 -22.91 10.45 6.43
C ASP A 215 -22.53 11.61 7.36
N GLU A 216 -21.29 12.09 7.25
CA GLU A 216 -20.76 13.20 8.04
C GLU A 216 -20.89 14.54 7.32
N ARG A 217 -21.69 14.61 6.23
CA ARG A 217 -21.89 15.84 5.46
C ARG A 217 -22.21 17.05 6.33
N ASP A 218 -23.10 16.86 7.32
CA ASP A 218 -23.61 17.96 8.14
C ASP A 218 -22.71 18.28 9.36
N SER A 219 -21.81 17.38 9.72
CA SER A 219 -20.94 17.49 10.90
C SER A 219 -19.45 17.69 10.58
N CYS A 220 -19.03 17.40 9.36
CA CYS A 220 -17.65 17.50 8.92
C CYS A 220 -17.32 18.94 8.51
N ALA A 221 -16.50 19.61 9.33
CA ALA A 221 -16.02 20.97 9.08
C ALA A 221 -15.20 21.14 7.79
N PHE A 222 -14.79 20.02 7.18
CA PHE A 222 -13.97 19.96 5.98
C PHE A 222 -14.69 19.31 4.80
N PHE A 223 -16.00 19.09 4.91
CA PHE A 223 -16.80 18.63 3.80
C PHE A 223 -16.70 19.63 2.65
N SER A 224 -16.43 19.12 1.45
CA SER A 224 -16.50 19.91 0.23
C SER A 224 -17.14 19.10 -0.88
N HIS A 225 -17.45 19.78 -1.99
CA HIS A 225 -18.15 19.19 -3.12
C HIS A 225 -17.45 17.94 -3.67
N GLU A 226 -16.13 17.93 -3.65
CA GLU A 226 -15.24 16.86 -4.09
C GLU A 226 -15.35 15.58 -3.25
N CYS A 227 -15.88 15.64 -2.01
CA CYS A 227 -16.11 14.44 -1.20
C CYS A 227 -17.17 13.51 -1.81
N GLU A 228 -18.07 14.05 -2.63
CA GLU A 228 -19.19 13.30 -3.22
C GLU A 228 -19.26 13.39 -4.74
N ASN A 229 -18.28 14.05 -5.36
CA ASN A 229 -18.25 14.27 -6.80
C ASN A 229 -16.86 13.95 -7.35
N PRO A 230 -16.78 13.34 -8.54
CA PRO A 230 -15.51 13.05 -9.17
C PRO A 230 -14.73 14.33 -9.47
N VAL A 231 -13.43 14.32 -9.15
CA VAL A 231 -12.52 15.43 -9.46
C VAL A 231 -11.74 15.10 -10.73
N ASN A 232 -12.08 15.80 -11.81
CA ASN A 232 -11.37 15.65 -13.10
C ASN A 232 -10.09 16.49 -13.15
N LYS A 233 -10.03 17.61 -12.40
CA LYS A 233 -8.88 18.50 -12.29
C LYS A 233 -8.84 19.11 -10.89
N GLY A 234 -7.70 19.03 -10.22
CA GLY A 234 -7.52 19.60 -8.89
C GLY A 234 -7.16 18.56 -7.84
N ALA A 235 -7.22 18.97 -6.58
CA ALA A 235 -6.94 18.12 -5.44
C ALA A 235 -8.21 17.38 -5.00
N ILE A 236 -8.04 16.14 -4.53
CA ILE A 236 -9.08 15.37 -3.86
C ILE A 236 -8.97 15.55 -2.34
N ASN A 237 -10.03 15.24 -1.59
CA ASN A 237 -9.96 15.30 -0.13
C ASN A 237 -9.52 14.00 0.52
N HIS A 238 -9.87 12.87 -0.08
CA HIS A 238 -9.54 11.57 0.44
C HIS A 238 -9.35 10.58 -0.69
N LEU A 239 -8.58 9.54 -0.38
CA LEU A 239 -8.35 8.38 -1.22
C LEU A 239 -8.52 7.15 -0.33
N LEU A 240 -9.34 6.23 -0.79
CA LEU A 240 -9.36 4.84 -0.35
C LEU A 240 -8.82 3.97 -1.48
N VAL A 241 -8.00 2.99 -1.14
CA VAL A 241 -7.51 1.97 -2.07
C VAL A 241 -7.58 0.63 -1.36
N SER A 242 -8.01 -0.41 -2.07
CA SER A 242 -8.23 -1.73 -1.49
C SER A 242 -8.10 -2.80 -2.56
N SER A 243 -7.84 -4.04 -2.16
CA SER A 243 -7.90 -5.19 -3.07
C SER A 243 -9.32 -5.48 -3.59
N GLU A 244 -10.34 -5.09 -2.83
CA GLU A 244 -11.75 -5.24 -3.22
C GLU A 244 -12.60 -4.12 -2.58
N PRO A 245 -13.76 -3.76 -3.17
CA PRO A 245 -14.65 -2.76 -2.59
C PRO A 245 -15.04 -3.09 -1.14
N ILE A 246 -14.82 -2.15 -0.22
CA ILE A 246 -15.09 -2.37 1.21
C ILE A 246 -16.40 -1.73 1.70
N SER A 247 -16.96 -0.79 0.94
CA SER A 247 -18.19 -0.06 1.29
C SER A 247 -19.07 0.19 0.07
N ARG A 248 -20.37 0.40 0.30
CA ARG A 248 -21.36 0.77 -0.74
C ARG A 248 -21.50 2.28 -0.94
N GLU A 249 -21.08 3.05 0.05
CA GLU A 249 -21.09 4.52 0.07
C GLU A 249 -20.04 5.07 -0.89
N ASP A 250 -18.88 4.43 -0.96
CA ASP A 250 -17.78 4.82 -1.84
C ASP A 250 -18.08 4.44 -3.31
N ILE A 251 -17.67 5.31 -4.24
CA ILE A 251 -17.65 4.97 -5.67
C ILE A 251 -16.30 4.37 -6.00
N TRP A 252 -16.27 3.06 -6.17
CA TRP A 252 -15.05 2.31 -6.49
C TRP A 252 -14.77 2.29 -7.99
N GLN A 253 -13.51 2.54 -8.33
CA GLN A 253 -12.97 2.49 -9.67
C GLN A 253 -11.90 1.39 -9.73
N PRO A 254 -11.95 0.50 -10.73
CA PRO A 254 -10.86 -0.45 -10.94
C PRO A 254 -9.63 0.28 -11.47
N LEU A 255 -8.44 -0.16 -11.05
CA LEU A 255 -7.20 0.23 -11.69
C LEU A 255 -6.86 -0.80 -12.77
N GLY A 256 -6.48 -0.39 -13.98
CA GLY A 256 -6.13 -1.33 -15.06
C GLY A 256 -4.84 -2.09 -14.78
N LEU A 257 -4.68 -3.28 -15.38
CA LEU A 257 -3.44 -4.05 -15.25
C LEU A 257 -2.27 -3.26 -15.88
N GLY A 258 -1.18 -3.11 -15.13
CA GLY A 258 -0.03 -2.30 -15.52
C GLY A 258 -0.23 -0.79 -15.31
N GLU A 259 -1.36 -0.37 -14.74
CA GLU A 259 -1.61 1.03 -14.39
C GLU A 259 -1.31 1.29 -12.91
N GLY A 260 -1.03 2.56 -12.61
CA GLY A 260 -0.84 3.03 -11.25
C GLY A 260 -1.25 4.48 -11.10
N PHE A 261 -1.33 4.90 -9.84
CA PHE A 261 -1.53 6.29 -9.47
C PHE A 261 -0.53 6.70 -8.39
N CYS A 262 -0.19 7.98 -8.34
CA CYS A 262 0.56 8.60 -7.27
C CYS A 262 -0.24 9.82 -6.77
N LEU A 263 -0.64 9.80 -5.50
CA LEU A 263 -1.30 10.90 -4.80
C LEU A 263 -0.23 11.71 -4.07
N ASP A 264 0.05 12.92 -4.55
CA ASP A 264 1.09 13.79 -3.98
C ASP A 264 0.67 14.44 -2.64
N ASP A 265 1.57 15.24 -2.08
CA ASP A 265 1.39 15.96 -0.82
C ASP A 265 0.32 17.07 -0.91
N GLN A 266 0.01 17.53 -2.13
CA GLN A 266 -1.07 18.47 -2.45
C GLN A 266 -2.39 17.75 -2.76
N MET A 267 -2.47 16.45 -2.53
CA MET A 267 -3.63 15.60 -2.80
C MET A 267 -4.06 15.62 -4.27
N LYS A 268 -3.12 15.75 -5.22
CA LYS A 268 -3.39 15.60 -6.65
C LYS A 268 -3.02 14.19 -7.12
N MET A 269 -3.91 13.61 -7.92
CA MET A 269 -3.72 12.28 -8.51
C MET A 269 -2.90 12.38 -9.80
N HIS A 270 -1.82 11.60 -9.87
CA HIS A 270 -0.97 11.45 -11.04
C HIS A 270 -1.01 10.01 -11.52
N TYR A 271 -1.67 9.74 -12.64
CA TYR A 271 -1.76 8.39 -13.21
C TYR A 271 -0.54 8.08 -14.08
N PHE A 272 -0.13 6.82 -14.08
CA PHE A 272 1.00 6.34 -14.88
C PHE A 272 0.77 4.88 -15.30
N SER A 273 1.64 4.39 -16.17
CA SER A 273 1.69 2.97 -16.54
C SER A 273 3.11 2.43 -16.40
N ALA A 274 3.23 1.19 -15.95
CA ALA A 274 4.46 0.42 -15.91
C ALA A 274 4.15 -0.96 -16.52
N VAL A 275 4.46 -1.10 -17.80
CA VAL A 275 4.35 -2.35 -18.58
C VAL A 275 5.75 -2.91 -18.78
#